data_AF-A0A935Y9K4-F1
#
_entry.id   AF-A0A935Y9K4-F1
#
_cell.length_a   1.000
_cell.length_b   1.000
_cell.length_c   1.000
_cell.angle_alpha   90.00
_cell.angle_beta   90.00
_cell.angle_gamma   90.00
#
_symmetry.space_group_name_H-M   'P 1'
#
loop_
_entity.id
_entity.type
_entity.pdbx_description
1 polymer ?
#
loop_
_entity_poly.entity_id
_entity_poly.type
_entity_poly.pdbx_seq_one_letter_code
_entity_poly.pdbx_strand_id
1 'polypeptide(L)'
;MMEKIYKAHFLKQMYSKFCNSELQIENAEKINSSIESVRYKKWNVYSKAPFRGPSQIIEYLGRYTHKVAITAHRIKRIDDEYIKFQYKDYADNGKEKEMTLSHIEFARRYEQHIYCRDDL
;
A
#
# COMPACT_ATOMS: atom_id res chain seq x y z
N MET A 1 4.23 -12.32 -14.37
CA MET A 1 4.45 -11.95 -15.78
C MET A 1 5.01 -10.52 -15.88
N MET A 2 4.39 -9.52 -15.24
CA MET A 2 4.85 -8.13 -15.27
C MET A 2 6.24 -7.87 -14.66
N GLU A 3 6.64 -8.61 -13.61
CA GLU A 3 7.98 -8.49 -13.00
C GLU A 3 9.11 -8.60 -14.04
N LYS A 4 9.08 -9.64 -14.88
CA LYS A 4 10.13 -9.89 -15.88
C LYS A 4 10.18 -8.79 -16.93
N ILE A 5 9.01 -8.33 -17.39
CA ILE A 5 8.88 -7.29 -18.42
C ILE A 5 9.39 -5.96 -17.87
N TYR A 6 8.91 -5.55 -16.71
CA TYR A 6 9.33 -4.29 -16.08
C TYR A 6 10.82 -4.28 -15.78
N LYS A 7 11.34 -5.37 -15.21
CA LYS A 7 12.77 -5.51 -14.92
C LYS A 7 13.62 -5.44 -16.18
N ALA A 8 13.21 -6.10 -17.28
CA ALA A 8 13.91 -6.03 -18.55
C ALA A 8 13.91 -4.60 -19.13
N HIS A 9 12.76 -3.93 -19.14
CA HIS A 9 12.64 -2.55 -19.62
C HIS A 9 13.46 -1.56 -18.78
N PHE A 10 13.40 -1.69 -17.46
CA PHE A 10 14.14 -0.83 -16.54
C PHE A 10 15.65 -0.98 -16.73
N LEU A 11 16.16 -2.23 -16.71
CA LEU A 11 17.58 -2.49 -16.90
C LEU A 11 18.07 -2.00 -18.27
N LYS A 12 17.28 -2.23 -19.34
CA LYS A 12 17.61 -1.76 -20.69
C LYS A 12 17.74 -0.23 -20.74
N GLN A 13 16.80 0.50 -20.14
CA GLN A 13 16.85 1.97 -20.12
C GLN A 13 17.99 2.49 -19.25
N MET A 14 18.26 1.84 -18.11
CA MET A 14 19.41 2.16 -17.26
C MET A 14 20.74 2.01 -18.01
N TYR A 15 20.94 0.90 -18.71
CA TYR A 15 22.15 0.69 -19.52
C TYR A 15 22.28 1.72 -20.66
N SER A 16 21.18 2.03 -21.35
CA SER A 16 21.19 3.05 -22.40
C SER A 16 21.60 4.43 -21.86
N LYS A 17 21.05 4.84 -20.71
CA LYS A 17 21.39 6.13 -20.08
C LYS A 17 22.81 6.16 -19.51
N PHE A 18 23.30 5.02 -19.03
CA PHE A 18 24.70 4.87 -18.62
C PHE A 18 25.66 5.04 -19.79
N CYS A 19 25.41 4.35 -20.92
CA CYS A 19 26.20 4.49 -22.15
C CYS A 19 26.19 5.92 -22.72
N ASN A 20 25.07 6.63 -22.58
CA ASN A 20 24.90 8.00 -23.07
C ASN A 20 25.44 9.08 -22.10
N SER A 21 26.04 8.70 -20.97
CA SER A 21 26.49 9.64 -19.92
C SER A 21 25.40 10.58 -19.38
N GLU A 22 24.13 10.17 -19.48
CA GLU A 22 22.97 10.95 -18.99
C GLU A 22 22.73 10.79 -17.48
N LEU A 23 23.49 9.90 -16.82
CA LEU A 23 23.42 9.65 -15.40
C LEU A 23 24.58 10.36 -14.72
N GLN A 24 24.28 11.22 -13.74
CA GLN A 24 25.31 11.75 -12.85
C GLN A 24 25.76 10.63 -11.91
N ILE A 25 26.98 10.15 -12.14
CA ILE A 25 27.52 8.98 -11.46
C ILE A 25 28.86 9.37 -10.85
N GLU A 26 28.96 9.26 -9.53
CA GLU A 26 30.21 9.52 -8.80
C GLU A 26 31.25 8.40 -8.99
N ASN A 27 30.80 7.16 -9.25
CA ASN A 27 31.68 6.00 -9.42
C ASN A 27 31.09 4.93 -10.37
N ALA A 28 31.66 4.81 -11.56
CA ALA A 28 31.19 3.91 -12.62
C ALA A 28 31.34 2.41 -12.29
N GLU A 29 32.41 2.01 -11.59
CA GLU A 29 32.66 0.60 -11.23
C GLU A 29 31.65 0.08 -10.19
N LYS A 30 31.27 0.95 -9.24
CA LYS A 30 30.27 0.64 -8.22
C LYS A 30 28.87 0.45 -8.83
N ILE A 31 28.57 1.11 -9.94
CA ILE A 31 27.29 0.95 -10.63
C ILE A 31 27.24 -0.38 -11.38
N ASN A 32 28.30 -0.79 -12.07
CA ASN A 32 28.31 -2.09 -12.76
C ASN A 32 28.06 -3.26 -11.80
N SER A 33 28.73 -3.25 -10.64
CA SER A 33 28.51 -4.27 -9.61
C SER A 33 27.10 -4.20 -9.02
N SER A 34 26.55 -3.00 -8.83
CA SER A 34 25.18 -2.81 -8.34
C SER A 34 24.13 -3.31 -9.35
N ILE A 35 24.29 -3.02 -10.64
CA ILE A 35 23.36 -3.48 -11.69
C ILE A 35 23.36 -5.00 -11.79
N GLU A 36 24.52 -5.64 -11.76
CA GLU A 36 24.62 -7.10 -11.74
C GLU A 36 23.95 -7.68 -10.49
N SER A 37 24.16 -7.09 -9.30
CA SER A 37 23.51 -7.57 -8.07
C SER A 37 21.97 -7.48 -8.13
N VAL A 38 21.46 -6.42 -8.74
CA VAL A 38 20.02 -6.15 -8.86
C VAL A 38 19.36 -7.04 -9.92
N ARG A 39 20.12 -7.50 -10.92
CA ARG A 39 19.69 -8.46 -11.94
C ARG A 39 19.27 -9.80 -11.33
N TYR A 40 19.89 -10.25 -10.23
CA TYR A 40 19.56 -11.53 -9.60
C TYR A 40 18.55 -11.41 -8.44
N LYS A 41 18.25 -10.20 -7.96
CA LYS A 41 17.21 -9.99 -6.93
C LYS A 41 15.81 -10.24 -7.49
N LYS A 42 14.90 -10.76 -6.65
CA LYS A 42 13.46 -10.86 -6.93
C LYS A 42 12.83 -9.47 -6.77
N TRP A 43 12.07 -9.03 -7.76
CA TRP A 43 11.46 -7.69 -7.74
C TRP A 43 9.97 -7.81 -7.42
N ASN A 44 9.50 -7.11 -6.39
CA ASN A 44 8.07 -7.01 -6.13
C ASN A 44 7.45 -5.93 -7.02
N VAL A 45 7.13 -6.30 -8.26
CA VAL A 45 6.50 -5.38 -9.22
C VAL A 45 4.99 -5.61 -9.21
N TYR A 46 4.28 -4.67 -8.59
CA TYR A 46 2.83 -4.59 -8.68
C TYR A 46 2.43 -3.54 -9.72
N SER A 47 1.93 -4.00 -10.86
CA SER A 47 1.35 -3.14 -11.89
C SER A 47 -0.07 -3.60 -12.14
N LYS A 48 -1.02 -2.84 -11.59
CA LYS A 48 -2.44 -2.95 -11.93
C LYS A 48 -2.75 -1.89 -12.97
N ALA A 49 -3.55 -2.21 -13.99
CA ALA A 49 -4.02 -1.19 -14.91
C ALA A 49 -4.68 -0.05 -14.10
N PRO A 50 -4.42 1.22 -14.44
CA PRO A 50 -5.09 2.33 -13.80
C PRO A 50 -6.61 2.11 -13.91
N PHE A 51 -7.33 2.46 -12.85
CA PHE A 51 -8.78 2.36 -12.82
C PHE A 51 -9.37 3.03 -14.06
N ARG A 52 -10.54 2.56 -14.53
CA ARG A 52 -11.26 2.85 -15.79
C ARG A 52 -11.45 4.34 -16.20
N GLY A 53 -10.84 5.29 -15.49
CA GLY A 53 -10.70 6.70 -15.82
C GLY A 53 -10.37 7.53 -14.56
N PRO A 54 -10.00 8.81 -14.72
CA PRO A 54 -9.79 9.75 -13.61
C PRO A 54 -10.99 9.83 -12.66
N SER A 55 -12.21 9.73 -13.18
CA SER A 55 -13.44 9.76 -12.38
C SER A 55 -13.53 8.61 -11.36
N GLN A 56 -13.08 7.39 -11.70
CA GLN A 56 -13.03 6.30 -10.73
C GLN A 56 -11.96 6.50 -9.66
N ILE A 57 -10.88 7.23 -9.98
CA ILE A 57 -9.85 7.56 -8.99
C ILE A 57 -10.42 8.57 -8.00
N ILE A 58 -11.17 9.58 -8.47
CA ILE A 58 -11.88 10.53 -7.61
C ILE A 58 -12.96 9.83 -6.77
N GLU A 59 -13.74 8.93 -7.35
CA GLU A 59 -14.74 8.14 -6.62
C GLU A 59 -14.07 7.21 -5.58
N TYR A 60 -12.93 6.62 -5.92
CA TYR A 60 -12.13 5.84 -5.00
C TYR A 60 -11.65 6.73 -3.85
N LEU A 61 -10.96 7.83 -4.13
CA LEU A 61 -10.47 8.77 -3.12
C LEU A 61 -11.60 9.32 -2.24
N GLY A 62 -12.71 9.75 -2.83
CA GLY A 62 -13.89 10.22 -2.09
C GLY A 62 -14.47 9.15 -1.16
N ARG A 63 -14.51 7.88 -1.58
CA ARG A 63 -14.90 6.79 -0.67
C ARG A 63 -13.93 6.59 0.48
N TYR A 64 -12.64 6.91 0.31
CA TYR A 64 -11.65 6.80 1.37
C TYR A 64 -11.65 8.01 2.30
N THR A 65 -11.97 9.21 1.81
CA THR A 65 -12.14 10.40 2.67
C THR A 65 -13.40 10.30 3.53
N HIS A 66 -14.46 9.64 3.05
CA HIS A 66 -15.70 9.44 3.81
C HIS A 66 -15.73 8.16 4.65
N LYS A 67 -14.76 7.24 4.48
CA LYS A 67 -14.67 6.01 5.28
C LYS A 67 -13.91 6.28 6.58
N VAL A 68 -14.68 6.43 7.66
CA VAL A 68 -14.15 6.35 9.03
C VAL A 68 -13.75 4.91 9.38
N ALA A 69 -12.79 4.76 10.29
CA ALA A 69 -12.22 3.47 10.72
C ALA A 69 -13.28 2.43 11.10
N ILE A 70 -14.26 2.87 11.91
CA ILE A 70 -15.41 2.07 12.33
C ILE A 70 -16.63 2.99 12.23
N THR A 71 -17.54 2.65 11.34
CA THR A 71 -18.82 3.37 11.18
C THR A 71 -19.79 2.99 12.29
N ALA A 72 -20.64 3.92 12.72
CA ALA A 72 -21.57 3.69 13.84
C ALA A 72 -22.47 2.45 13.65
N HIS A 73 -22.91 2.15 12.42
CA HIS A 73 -23.73 0.97 12.11
C HIS A 73 -23.02 -0.37 12.36
N ARG A 74 -21.69 -0.37 12.47
CA ARG A 74 -20.90 -1.57 12.79
C ARG A 74 -20.87 -1.87 14.28
N ILE A 75 -21.14 -0.89 15.15
CA ILE A 75 -21.21 -1.12 16.59
C ILE A 75 -22.51 -1.86 16.88
N LYS A 76 -22.40 -3.04 17.51
CA LYS A 76 -23.55 -3.88 17.87
C LYS A 76 -23.96 -3.72 19.31
N ARG A 77 -22.99 -3.48 20.20
CA ARG A 77 -23.24 -3.30 21.63
C ARG A 77 -22.12 -2.50 22.25
N ILE A 78 -22.49 -1.65 23.21
CA ILE A 78 -21.59 -0.96 24.11
C ILE A 78 -22.07 -1.33 25.51
N ASP A 79 -21.20 -1.97 26.29
CA ASP A 79 -21.40 -2.26 27.71
C ASP A 79 -20.43 -1.41 28.54
N ASP A 80 -20.47 -1.50 29.86
CA ASP A 80 -19.58 -0.70 30.73
C ASP A 80 -18.10 -1.12 30.62
N GLU A 81 -17.82 -2.36 30.20
CA GLU A 81 -16.46 -2.89 30.09
C GLU A 81 -15.95 -2.98 28.64
N TYR A 82 -16.84 -3.25 27.67
CA TYR A 82 -16.44 -3.59 26.30
C TYR A 82 -17.34 -2.99 25.22
N ILE A 83 -16.76 -2.86 24.03
CA ILE A 83 -17.44 -2.51 22.79
C ILE A 83 -17.39 -3.72 21.85
N LYS A 84 -18.55 -4.14 21.36
CA LYS A 84 -18.68 -5.18 20.33
C LYS A 84 -19.05 -4.54 18.99
N PHE A 85 -18.26 -4.82 17.95
CA PHE A 85 -18.51 -4.32 16.61
C PHE A 85 -18.22 -5.37 15.53
N GLN A 86 -18.88 -5.20 14.38
CA GLN A 86 -18.67 -6.00 13.18
C GLN A 86 -17.55 -5.41 12.31
N TYR A 87 -16.72 -6.27 11.75
CA TYR A 87 -15.67 -5.89 10.82
C TYR A 87 -15.56 -6.91 9.68
N LYS A 88 -14.99 -6.46 8.56
CA LYS A 88 -14.71 -7.30 7.41
C LYS A 88 -13.27 -7.80 7.51
N ASP A 89 -13.10 -9.11 7.62
CA ASP A 89 -11.79 -9.75 7.71
C ASP A 89 -11.25 -10.00 6.29
N TYR A 90 -10.40 -9.10 5.79
CA TYR A 90 -9.80 -9.24 4.47
C TYR A 90 -8.78 -10.39 4.39
N ALA A 91 -8.26 -10.87 5.52
CA ALA A 91 -7.38 -12.04 5.54
C ALA A 91 -8.19 -13.34 5.38
N ASP A 92 -9.42 -13.38 5.89
CA ASP A 92 -10.37 -14.50 5.71
C ASP A 92 -11.42 -14.19 4.64
N ASN A 93 -10.94 -13.94 3.41
CA ASN A 93 -11.75 -13.78 2.21
C ASN A 93 -12.86 -12.71 2.30
N GLY A 94 -12.69 -11.71 3.16
CA GLY A 94 -13.65 -10.64 3.36
C GLY A 94 -14.92 -11.06 4.10
N LYS A 95 -14.88 -12.11 4.94
CA LYS A 95 -16.03 -12.48 5.77
C LYS A 95 -16.33 -11.40 6.82
N GLU A 96 -17.59 -11.24 7.15
CA GLU A 96 -18.01 -10.41 8.29
C GLU A 96 -17.84 -11.19 9.59
N LYS A 97 -17.16 -10.58 10.55
CA LYS A 97 -16.88 -11.15 11.87
C LYS A 97 -17.17 -10.11 12.95
N GLU A 98 -17.37 -10.59 14.18
CA GLU A 98 -17.53 -9.73 15.35
C GLU A 98 -16.24 -9.71 16.17
N MET A 99 -15.95 -8.54 16.73
CA MET A 99 -14.84 -8.33 17.65
C MET A 99 -15.35 -7.61 18.89
N THR A 100 -14.89 -8.07 20.05
CA THR A 100 -15.12 -7.42 21.34
C THR A 100 -13.79 -6.87 21.83
N LEU A 101 -13.74 -5.57 22.12
CA LEU A 101 -12.55 -4.89 22.66
C LEU A 101 -12.94 -4.10 23.91
N SER A 102 -11.98 -3.84 24.80
CA SER A 102 -12.18 -2.86 25.86
C SER A 102 -12.31 -1.45 25.26
N HIS A 103 -12.92 -0.53 26.01
CA HIS A 103 -13.03 0.88 25.60
C HIS A 103 -11.67 1.50 25.24
N ILE A 104 -10.64 1.21 26.04
CA ILE A 104 -9.29 1.74 25.85
C ILE A 104 -8.68 1.22 24.55
N GLU A 105 -8.80 -0.09 24.29
CA GLU A 105 -8.23 -0.69 23.08
C GLU A 105 -8.99 -0.27 21.82
N PHE A 106 -10.30 -0.07 21.92
CA PHE A 106 -11.12 0.50 20.85
C PHE A 106 -10.67 1.93 20.50
N ALA A 107 -10.55 2.81 21.51
CA ALA A 107 -10.11 4.19 21.31
C ALA A 107 -8.70 4.26 20.70
N ARG A 108 -7.75 3.48 21.23
CA ARG A 108 -6.37 3.40 20.71
C ARG A 108 -6.34 3.02 19.22
N ARG A 109 -7.14 2.03 18.80
CA ARG A 109 -7.22 1.61 17.39
C ARG A 109 -7.92 2.64 16.51
N TYR A 110 -8.95 3.28 17.04
CA TYR A 110 -9.68 4.33 16.34
C TYR A 110 -8.76 5.53 16.03
N GLU A 111 -7.95 5.96 16.99
CA GLU A 111 -6.98 7.06 16.82
C GLU A 111 -5.88 6.73 15.80
N GLN A 112 -5.37 5.49 15.77
CA GLN A 112 -4.38 5.05 14.79
C GLN A 112 -4.82 5.20 13.33
N HIS A 113 -6.12 5.29 13.08
CA HIS A 113 -6.69 5.42 11.74
C HIS A 113 -7.02 6.86 11.36
N ILE A 114 -6.98 7.81 12.30
CA ILE A 114 -7.16 9.25 12.04
C ILE A 114 -5.83 9.87 11.61
N TYR A 115 -4.71 9.39 12.15
CA TYR A 115 -3.40 9.81 11.72
C TYR A 115 -3.08 9.23 10.33
N CYS A 116 -3.48 9.98 9.29
CA CYS A 116 -2.68 9.99 8.07
C CYS A 116 -1.29 10.44 8.51
N ARG A 117 -0.34 9.51 8.51
CA ARG A 117 1.05 9.85 8.77
C ARG A 117 1.52 10.61 7.52
N ASP A 118 1.34 11.93 7.54
CA ASP A 118 1.97 12.86 6.60
C ASP A 118 3.48 12.92 6.90
N ASP A 119 4.16 11.77 6.77
CA ASP A 119 5.61 11.73 6.63
C ASP A 119 5.89 11.50 5.13
N LEU A 120 5.77 12.59 4.37
CA LEU A 120 6.38 12.77 3.03
C LEU A 120 7.85 13.18 3.20
#